data_AF-A0A6A6DPT2-F1
#
_entry.id   AF-A0A6A6DPT2-F1
#
_cell.length_a   1.000
_cell.length_b   1.000
_cell.length_c   1.000
_cell.angle_alpha   90.00
_cell.angle_beta   90.00
_cell.angle_gamma   90.00
#
_symmetry.space_group_name_H-M   'P 1'
#
loop_
_entity.id
_entity.type
_entity.pdbx_description
1 polymer ?
#
loop_
_entity_poly.entity_id
_entity_poly.type
_entity_poly.pdbx_seq_one_letter_code
_entity_poly.pdbx_strand_id
1 'polypeptide(L)'
;MKGIGQWILDVATFVKWRDGSSSNRTLWCNGAPGAGKTYISSVIIDHLEDLAGRKNNPVLYFYFDYREQSEQTPFKILQTLLRQLLSTYSHVPSEASSEAAELQQRILKKQGLPGWQDLKTLFIDLCGLSEVFIILDALDECDAIDNRRPIIELIQDIKNSGARLLVTS
;
A
#
# COMPACT_ATOMS: atom_id res chain seq x y z
N MET A 1 13.43 14.51 22.81
CA MET A 1 14.46 14.26 21.79
C MET A 1 13.75 13.99 20.48
N LYS A 2 13.99 14.76 19.40
CA LYS A 2 13.56 14.34 18.06
C LYS A 2 14.32 13.05 17.74
N GLY A 3 13.60 11.94 17.55
CA GLY A 3 14.19 10.65 17.24
C GLY A 3 14.88 10.65 15.87
N ILE A 4 15.81 9.72 15.68
CA ILE A 4 16.37 9.39 14.38
C ILE A 4 15.19 9.08 13.44
N GLY A 5 15.25 9.53 12.18
CA GLY A 5 14.21 9.28 11.16
C GLY A 5 13.07 10.28 11.11
N GLN A 6 12.73 10.99 12.20
CA GLN A 6 11.57 11.92 12.21
C GLN A 6 11.69 13.09 11.24
N TRP A 7 12.92 13.41 10.82
CA TRP A 7 13.20 14.46 9.83
C TRP A 7 12.40 14.28 8.53
N ILE A 8 12.07 13.03 8.15
CA ILE A 8 11.33 12.74 6.92
C ILE A 8 9.93 13.37 6.93
N LEU A 9 9.32 13.48 8.10
CA LEU A 9 7.96 14.00 8.27
C LEU A 9 7.89 15.52 8.09
N ASP A 10 9.04 16.20 8.24
CA ASP A 10 9.20 17.63 8.01
C ASP A 10 9.58 17.94 6.54
N VAL A 11 9.87 16.91 5.72
CA VAL A 11 10.27 17.10 4.31
C VAL A 11 9.08 17.57 3.49
N ALA A 12 9.24 18.70 2.80
CA ALA A 12 8.16 19.33 2.04
C ALA A 12 7.52 18.42 0.98
N THR A 13 8.29 17.54 0.32
CA THR A 13 7.74 16.59 -0.66
C THR A 13 6.86 15.53 0.01
N PHE A 14 7.29 15.00 1.16
CA PHE A 14 6.49 14.08 1.97
C PHE A 14 5.20 14.76 2.47
N VAL A 15 5.30 15.96 3.04
CA VAL A 15 4.15 16.72 3.53
C VAL A 15 3.13 16.98 2.42
N LYS A 16 3.59 17.45 1.25
CA LYS A 16 2.71 17.71 0.09
C LYS A 16 2.04 16.44 -0.44
N TRP A 17 2.79 15.34 -0.48
CA TRP A 17 2.25 14.03 -0.86
C TRP A 17 1.18 13.59 0.14
N ARG A 18 1.50 13.57 1.43
CA ARG A 18 0.60 13.18 2.54
C ARG A 18 -0.70 13.97 2.53
N ASP A 19 -0.61 15.29 2.39
CA ASP A 19 -1.76 16.20 2.49
C ASP A 19 -2.55 16.32 1.17
N GLY A 20 -2.13 15.62 0.11
CA GLY A 20 -2.83 15.65 -1.17
C GLY A 20 -2.69 16.94 -1.97
N SER A 21 -1.73 17.79 -1.59
CA SER A 21 -1.44 19.05 -2.30
C SER A 21 -0.44 18.87 -3.46
N SER A 22 0.10 17.66 -3.64
CA SER A 22 0.88 17.25 -4.81
C SER A 22 -0.02 16.72 -5.93
N SER A 23 0.25 17.11 -7.18
CA SER A 23 -0.37 16.48 -8.36
C SER A 23 0.09 15.04 -8.58
N ASN A 24 1.27 14.69 -8.07
CA ASN A 24 1.79 13.33 -8.09
C ASN A 24 1.44 12.61 -6.78
N ARG A 25 0.70 11.49 -6.89
CA ARG A 25 0.32 10.62 -5.76
C ARG A 25 1.39 9.56 -5.44
N THR A 26 2.50 9.52 -6.17
CA THR A 26 3.62 8.61 -5.92
C THR A 26 4.83 9.38 -5.39
N LEU A 27 5.36 8.96 -4.24
CA LEU A 27 6.63 9.43 -3.69
C LEU A 27 7.65 8.29 -3.74
N TRP A 28 8.83 8.55 -4.32
CA TRP A 28 9.90 7.56 -4.42
C TRP A 28 11.08 8.01 -3.56
N CYS A 29 11.52 7.16 -2.65
CA CYS A 29 12.58 7.42 -1.69
C CYS A 29 13.76 6.48 -1.98
N ASN A 30 14.80 7.01 -2.62
CA ASN A 30 16.00 6.23 -2.92
C ASN A 30 17.03 6.34 -1.78
N GLY A 31 17.63 5.21 -1.40
CA GLY A 31 18.69 5.13 -0.40
C GLY A 31 19.60 3.95 -0.63
N ALA A 32 20.89 4.12 -0.34
CA ALA A 32 21.86 3.03 -0.41
C ALA A 32 21.48 1.87 0.54
N PRO A 33 21.94 0.64 0.28
CA PRO A 33 21.83 -0.45 1.25
C PRO A 33 22.35 -0.02 2.62
N GLY A 34 21.59 -0.29 3.68
CA GLY A 34 21.92 0.14 5.05
C GLY A 34 21.59 1.59 5.39
N ALA A 35 21.00 2.38 4.48
CA ALA A 35 20.60 3.78 4.74
C ALA A 35 19.40 3.93 5.69
N GLY A 36 18.84 2.83 6.20
CA GLY A 36 17.70 2.84 7.12
C GLY A 36 16.34 3.02 6.44
N LYS A 37 16.18 2.57 5.17
CA LYS A 37 14.93 2.66 4.40
C LYS A 37 13.73 2.08 5.17
N THR A 38 13.85 0.86 5.68
CA THR A 38 12.81 0.19 6.47
C THR A 38 12.46 0.96 7.75
N TYR A 39 13.46 1.54 8.42
CA TYR A 39 13.23 2.37 9.61
C TYR A 39 12.53 3.69 9.27
N ILE A 40 12.85 4.31 8.12
CA ILE A 40 12.11 5.47 7.62
C ILE A 40 10.67 5.07 7.27
N SER A 41 10.47 3.93 6.61
CA SER A 41 9.14 3.40 6.30
C SER A 41 8.31 3.16 7.54
N SER A 42 8.87 2.59 8.62
CA SER A 42 8.14 2.41 9.88
C SER A 42 7.74 3.75 10.51
N VAL A 43 8.65 4.73 10.55
CA VAL A 43 8.33 6.09 11.06
C VAL A 43 7.19 6.74 10.26
N ILE A 44 7.17 6.53 8.94
CA ILE A 44 6.10 7.03 8.07
C ILE A 44 4.78 6.30 8.33
N ILE A 45 4.80 4.96 8.43
CA ILE A 45 3.61 4.15 8.70
C ILE A 45 3.00 4.55 10.04
N ASP A 46 3.79 4.60 11.11
CA ASP A 46 3.32 5.00 12.45
C ASP A 46 2.67 6.39 12.41
N HIS A 47 3.31 7.35 11.73
CA HIS A 47 2.77 8.72 11.59
C HIS A 47 1.46 8.76 10.78
N LEU A 48 1.36 7.96 9.72
CA LEU A 48 0.15 7.88 8.90
C LEU A 48 -1.00 7.18 9.63
N GLU A 49 -0.72 6.13 10.39
CA GLU A 49 -1.70 5.43 11.23
C GLU A 49 -2.24 6.34 12.34
N ASP A 50 -1.37 7.10 13.01
CA ASP A 50 -1.76 8.10 14.02
C ASP A 50 -2.67 9.20 13.45
N LEU A 51 -2.42 9.63 12.22
CA LEU A 51 -3.28 10.57 11.50
C LEU A 51 -4.57 9.90 11.02
N ALA A 52 -4.50 8.66 10.55
CA ALA A 52 -5.61 7.88 10.07
C ALA A 52 -6.61 7.58 11.17
N GLY A 53 -6.20 7.39 12.43
CA GLY A 53 -7.11 7.27 13.57
C GLY A 53 -8.09 8.45 13.72
N ARG A 54 -7.83 9.59 13.04
CA ARG A 54 -8.70 10.78 13.01
C ARG A 54 -9.59 10.89 11.77
N LYS A 55 -9.19 10.28 10.65
CA LYS A 55 -9.85 10.40 9.33
C LYS A 55 -10.35 9.08 8.74
N ASN A 56 -9.98 7.97 9.36
CA ASN A 56 -10.29 6.59 8.99
C ASN A 56 -9.75 6.16 7.61
N ASN A 57 -8.59 6.71 7.23
CA ASN A 57 -7.92 6.42 5.96
C ASN A 57 -7.06 5.14 6.08
N PRO A 58 -7.23 4.12 5.22
CA PRO A 58 -6.42 2.91 5.30
C PRO A 58 -4.93 3.18 5.03
N VAL A 59 -4.07 2.60 5.85
CA VAL A 59 -2.61 2.58 5.68
C VAL A 59 -2.20 1.13 5.44
N LEU A 60 -1.70 0.85 4.24
CA LEU A 60 -1.32 -0.49 3.82
C LEU A 60 0.18 -0.53 3.57
N TYR A 61 0.82 -1.66 3.85
CA TYR A 61 2.25 -1.80 3.61
C TYR A 61 2.66 -3.20 3.16
N PHE A 62 3.76 -3.26 2.43
CA PHE A 62 4.46 -4.49 2.06
C PHE A 62 5.96 -4.26 2.17
N TYR A 63 6.66 -5.16 2.86
CA TYR A 63 8.11 -5.14 2.98
C TYR A 63 8.68 -6.16 2.00
N PHE A 64 9.52 -5.69 1.09
CA PHE A 64 10.32 -6.59 0.28
C PHE A 64 11.50 -7.12 1.11
N ASP A 65 11.78 -8.41 1.00
CA ASP A 65 12.91 -9.09 1.66
C ASP A 65 13.67 -9.92 0.63
N TYR A 66 14.95 -9.63 0.44
CA TYR A 66 15.79 -10.36 -0.52
C TYR A 66 15.87 -11.88 -0.24
N ARG A 67 15.56 -12.34 0.98
CA ARG A 67 15.58 -13.75 1.37
C ARG A 67 14.34 -14.52 0.90
N GLU A 68 13.24 -13.83 0.62
CA GLU A 68 11.94 -14.42 0.27
C GLU A 68 11.55 -14.15 -1.20
N GLN A 69 12.51 -13.83 -2.08
CA GLN A 69 12.25 -13.41 -3.47
C GLN A 69 11.33 -14.35 -4.27
N SER A 70 11.40 -15.67 -4.04
CA SER A 70 10.53 -16.64 -4.72
C SER A 70 9.06 -16.58 -4.29
N GLU A 71 8.78 -16.10 -3.07
CA GLU A 71 7.43 -16.03 -2.50
C GLU A 71 6.75 -14.68 -2.74
N GLN A 72 7.54 -13.63 -2.97
CA GLN A 72 7.10 -12.26 -3.20
C GLN A 72 6.59 -12.04 -4.62
N THR A 73 5.57 -12.80 -4.98
CA THR A 73 4.86 -12.69 -6.25
C THR A 73 3.90 -11.48 -6.23
N PRO A 74 3.49 -10.96 -7.40
CA PRO A 74 2.42 -9.95 -7.48
C PRO A 74 1.14 -10.37 -6.75
N PHE A 75 0.81 -11.67 -6.83
CA PHE A 75 -0.33 -12.25 -6.13
C PHE A 75 -0.19 -12.11 -4.62
N LYS A 76 0.98 -12.44 -4.06
CA LYS A 76 1.25 -12.32 -2.62
C LYS A 76 1.19 -10.87 -2.13
N ILE A 77 1.73 -9.93 -2.90
CA ILE A 77 1.69 -8.50 -2.60
C ILE A 77 0.23 -8.04 -2.57
N LEU A 78 -0.52 -8.28 -3.65
CA LEU A 78 -1.92 -7.89 -3.75
C LEU A 78 -2.78 -8.50 -2.64
N GLN A 79 -2.60 -9.79 -2.36
CA GLN A 79 -3.31 -10.48 -1.28
C GLN A 79 -3.00 -9.88 0.10
N THR A 80 -1.76 -9.45 0.31
CA THR A 80 -1.33 -8.82 1.56
C THR A 80 -1.92 -7.43 1.75
N LEU A 81 -1.92 -6.62 0.70
CA LEU A 81 -2.53 -5.29 0.72
C LEU A 81 -4.05 -5.37 0.85
N LEU A 82 -4.70 -6.28 0.11
CA LEU A 82 -6.14 -6.46 0.16
C LEU A 82 -6.61 -6.92 1.55
N ARG A 83 -5.87 -7.82 2.21
CA ARG A 83 -6.17 -8.24 3.58
C ARG A 83 -6.15 -7.07 4.56
N GLN A 84 -5.12 -6.22 4.49
CA GLN A 84 -5.00 -5.02 5.35
C GLN A 84 -6.12 -4.00 5.06
N LEU A 85 -6.49 -3.85 3.78
CA LEU A 85 -7.55 -2.93 3.38
C LEU A 85 -8.91 -3.38 3.92
N LEU A 86 -9.23 -4.67 3.74
CA LEU A 86 -10.47 -5.25 4.24
C LEU A 86 -10.55 -5.24 5.78
N SER A 87 -9.44 -5.49 6.48
CA SER A 87 -9.42 -5.38 7.95
C SER A 87 -9.70 -3.95 8.40
N THR A 88 -9.20 -2.95 7.68
CA THR A 88 -9.50 -1.54 8.00
C THR A 88 -11.01 -1.28 7.88
N TYR A 89 -11.64 -1.68 6.78
CA TYR A 89 -13.09 -1.47 6.55
C TYR A 89 -13.99 -2.24 7.52
N SER A 90 -13.56 -3.38 8.04
CA SER A 90 -14.34 -4.13 9.04
C SER A 90 -14.53 -3.38 10.37
N HIS A 91 -13.74 -2.32 10.60
CA HIS A 91 -13.85 -1.44 11.76
C HIS A 91 -14.55 -0.09 11.44
N VAL A 92 -15.04 0.12 10.21
CA VAL A 92 -15.67 1.37 9.74
C VAL A 92 -17.21 1.25 9.72
N PRO A 93 -17.99 2.21 10.25
CA PRO A 93 -19.45 2.12 10.28
C PRO A 93 -20.12 2.22 8.90
N SER A 94 -21.00 1.24 8.65
CA SER A 94 -22.11 1.09 7.67
C SER A 94 -21.93 1.39 6.18
N GLU A 95 -21.30 2.47 5.72
CA GLU A 95 -21.38 2.88 4.30
C GLU A 95 -20.27 2.26 3.42
N ALA A 96 -19.00 2.39 3.79
CA ALA A 96 -17.92 1.62 3.16
C ALA A 96 -18.09 0.10 3.37
N SER A 97 -18.81 -0.26 4.45
CA SER A 97 -19.12 -1.65 4.76
C SER A 97 -20.12 -2.26 3.78
N SER A 98 -21.05 -1.51 3.18
CA SER A 98 -22.03 -2.10 2.26
C SER A 98 -21.41 -2.48 0.92
N GLU A 99 -20.55 -1.64 0.36
CA GLU A 99 -19.85 -1.94 -0.90
C GLU A 99 -18.78 -3.01 -0.68
N ALA A 100 -17.98 -2.91 0.39
CA ALA A 100 -17.00 -3.94 0.74
C ALA A 100 -17.69 -5.28 1.08
N ALA A 101 -18.83 -5.27 1.77
CA ALA A 101 -19.60 -6.48 2.08
C ALA A 101 -20.32 -7.06 0.86
N GLU A 102 -20.87 -6.22 -0.03
CA GLU A 102 -21.43 -6.70 -1.31
C GLU A 102 -20.35 -7.33 -2.17
N LEU A 103 -19.16 -6.75 -2.19
CA LEU A 103 -18.03 -7.23 -2.95
C LEU A 103 -17.44 -8.50 -2.33
N GLN A 104 -17.35 -8.56 -1.00
CA GLN A 104 -17.05 -9.79 -0.25
C GLN A 104 -18.10 -10.87 -0.54
N GLN A 105 -19.40 -10.53 -0.57
CA GLN A 105 -20.46 -11.45 -0.94
C GLN A 105 -20.35 -11.89 -2.41
N ARG A 106 -19.94 -11.02 -3.35
CA ARG A 106 -19.75 -11.39 -4.76
C ARG A 106 -18.59 -12.38 -4.92
N ILE A 107 -17.51 -12.21 -4.15
CA ILE A 107 -16.40 -13.16 -4.08
C ILE A 107 -16.86 -14.49 -3.49
N LEU A 108 -17.63 -14.45 -2.39
CA LEU A 108 -18.15 -15.65 -1.73
C LEU A 108 -19.25 -16.38 -2.54
N LYS A 109 -20.03 -15.65 -3.36
CA LYS A 109 -21.12 -16.20 -4.20
C LYS A 109 -20.62 -16.78 -5.53
N LYS A 110 -19.50 -16.31 -6.08
CA LYS A 110 -18.83 -16.99 -7.19
C LYS A 110 -18.24 -18.29 -6.63
N GLN A 111 -18.75 -19.44 -7.08
CA GLN A 111 -18.28 -20.76 -6.66
C GLN A 111 -16.84 -21.00 -7.17
N GLY A 112 -15.84 -20.52 -6.44
CA GLY A 112 -14.42 -20.66 -6.77
C GLY A 112 -13.56 -19.56 -6.15
N LEU A 113 -12.25 -19.81 -6.03
CA LEU A 113 -11.30 -18.77 -5.63
C LEU A 113 -11.25 -17.69 -6.73
N PRO A 114 -11.35 -16.39 -6.38
CA PRO A 114 -11.27 -15.31 -7.36
C PRO A 114 -9.92 -15.34 -8.10
N GLY A 115 -9.97 -15.13 -9.41
CA GLY A 115 -8.75 -15.06 -10.23
C GLY A 115 -7.94 -13.80 -9.95
N TRP A 116 -6.71 -13.74 -10.48
CA TRP A 116 -5.83 -12.58 -10.35
C TRP A 116 -6.50 -11.26 -10.80
N GLN A 117 -7.16 -11.26 -11.96
CA GLN A 117 -7.86 -10.09 -12.47
C GLN A 117 -9.03 -9.66 -11.58
N ASP A 118 -9.81 -10.61 -11.04
CA ASP A 118 -10.90 -10.29 -10.12
C ASP A 118 -10.36 -9.61 -8.85
N LEU A 119 -9.29 -10.16 -8.25
CA LEU A 119 -8.65 -9.60 -7.05
C LEU A 119 -8.02 -8.23 -7.31
N LYS A 120 -7.43 -8.04 -8.49
CA LYS A 120 -6.80 -6.77 -8.85
C LYS A 120 -7.86 -5.68 -9.03
N THR A 121 -8.89 -5.94 -9.82
CA THR A 121 -10.02 -5.01 -10.02
C THR A 121 -10.66 -4.64 -8.69
N LEU A 122 -10.96 -5.65 -7.86
CA LEU A 122 -11.43 -5.49 -6.49
C LEU A 122 -10.59 -4.51 -5.67
N PHE A 123 -9.27 -4.72 -5.64
CA PHE A 123 -8.37 -3.87 -4.86
C PHE A 123 -8.37 -2.43 -5.35
N ILE A 124 -8.34 -2.24 -6.68
CA ILE A 124 -8.36 -0.91 -7.30
C ILE A 124 -9.67 -0.18 -7.00
N ASP A 125 -10.82 -0.86 -7.13
CA ASP A 125 -12.13 -0.30 -6.82
C ASP A 125 -12.21 0.14 -5.35
N LEU A 126 -11.75 -0.71 -4.42
CA LEU A 126 -11.73 -0.38 -2.98
C LEU A 126 -10.78 0.77 -2.63
N CYS A 127 -9.69 0.94 -3.38
CA CYS A 127 -8.80 2.10 -3.26
C CYS A 127 -9.44 3.40 -3.75
N GLY A 128 -10.46 3.32 -4.61
CA GLY A 128 -11.20 4.47 -5.10
C GLY A 128 -12.28 5.00 -4.14
N LEU A 129 -12.70 4.20 -3.15
CA LEU A 129 -13.75 4.54 -2.20
C LEU A 129 -13.30 5.51 -1.10
N SER A 130 -12.01 5.53 -0.80
CA SER A 130 -11.45 6.38 0.25
C SER A 130 -10.00 6.76 -0.06
N GLU A 131 -9.43 7.62 0.77
CA GLU A 131 -8.02 7.97 0.66
C GLU A 131 -7.15 6.87 1.27
N VAL A 132 -6.51 6.07 0.42
CA VAL A 132 -5.64 4.95 0.84
C VAL A 132 -4.17 5.34 0.71
N PHE A 133 -3.39 5.09 1.76
CA PHE A 133 -1.92 5.15 1.73
C PHE A 133 -1.34 3.74 1.55
N ILE A 134 -0.36 3.60 0.65
CA ILE A 134 0.32 2.33 0.38
C ILE A 134 1.82 2.56 0.47
N ILE A 135 2.50 1.80 1.32
CA ILE A 135 3.95 1.86 1.50
C ILE A 135 4.56 0.56 1.01
N LEU A 136 5.42 0.63 0.00
CA LEU A 136 6.18 -0.50 -0.52
C LEU A 136 7.65 -0.27 -0.15
N ASP A 137 8.15 -1.03 0.82
CA ASP A 137 9.50 -0.85 1.36
C ASP A 137 10.50 -1.79 0.71
N ALA A 138 11.69 -1.28 0.39
CA ALA A 138 12.85 -2.00 -0.13
C ALA A 138 12.60 -2.70 -1.48
N LEU A 139 11.92 -2.03 -2.42
CA LEU A 139 11.63 -2.60 -3.75
C LEU A 139 12.88 -3.07 -4.50
N ASP A 140 14.06 -2.50 -4.21
CA ASP A 140 15.36 -2.98 -4.72
C ASP A 140 15.70 -4.41 -4.32
N GLU A 141 15.14 -4.92 -3.23
CA GLU A 141 15.33 -6.30 -2.76
C GLU A 141 14.48 -7.32 -3.53
N CYS A 142 13.56 -6.85 -4.39
CA CYS A 142 12.82 -7.66 -5.33
C CYS A 142 13.65 -7.94 -6.60
N ASP A 143 14.42 -9.04 -6.58
CA ASP A 143 15.29 -9.42 -7.71
C ASP A 143 14.90 -10.72 -8.43
N ALA A 144 13.73 -11.28 -8.13
CA ALA A 144 13.20 -12.40 -8.93
C ALA A 144 12.87 -11.91 -10.34
N ILE A 145 13.69 -12.31 -11.32
CA ILE A 145 13.58 -11.97 -12.76
C ILE A 145 12.14 -12.12 -13.28
N ASP A 146 11.46 -13.18 -12.86
CA ASP A 146 10.09 -13.49 -13.28
C ASP A 146 9.02 -12.62 -12.62
N ASN A 147 9.28 -12.07 -11.44
CA ASN A 147 8.30 -11.29 -10.67
C ASN A 147 8.45 -9.78 -10.84
N ARG A 148 9.66 -9.28 -11.14
CA ARG A 148 9.95 -7.84 -11.18
C ARG A 148 9.02 -7.08 -12.14
N ARG A 149 8.86 -7.56 -13.38
CA ARG A 149 7.98 -6.92 -14.38
C ARG A 149 6.50 -6.92 -13.92
N PRO A 150 5.91 -8.07 -13.57
CA PRO A 150 4.55 -8.11 -13.02
C PRO A 150 4.33 -7.23 -11.77
N ILE A 151 5.33 -7.08 -10.91
CA ILE A 151 5.25 -6.20 -9.72
C ILE A 151 5.21 -4.74 -10.13
N ILE A 152 6.05 -4.32 -11.08
CA ILE A 152 6.02 -2.96 -11.61
C ILE A 152 4.67 -2.67 -12.30
N GLU A 153 4.12 -3.63 -13.04
CA GLU A 153 2.77 -3.51 -13.64
C GLU A 153 1.69 -3.34 -12.56
N LEU A 154 1.72 -4.14 -11.49
CA LEU A 154 0.82 -3.97 -10.35
C LEU A 154 0.96 -2.58 -9.72
N ILE A 155 2.19 -2.10 -9.51
CA ILE A 155 2.45 -0.77 -8.96
C ILE A 155 1.88 0.34 -9.85
N GLN A 156 1.99 0.19 -11.18
CA GLN A 156 1.40 1.13 -12.14
C GLN A 156 -0.12 1.13 -12.08
N ASP A 157 -0.75 -0.04 -11.97
CA ASP A 157 -2.20 -0.15 -11.80
C ASP A 157 -2.65 0.53 -10.50
N ILE A 158 -1.96 0.26 -9.39
CA ILE A 158 -2.23 0.87 -8.08
C ILE A 158 -2.10 2.39 -8.14
N LYS A 159 -1.07 2.92 -8.83
CA LYS A 159 -0.90 4.37 -9.02
C LYS A 159 -2.12 5.03 -9.67
N ASN A 160 -2.81 4.29 -10.55
CA ASN A 160 -3.99 4.79 -11.27
C ASN A 160 -5.30 4.66 -10.46
N SER A 161 -5.30 3.96 -9.31
CA SER A 161 -6.47 3.80 -8.45
C SER A 161 -6.86 5.06 -7.65
N GLY A 162 -5.97 6.05 -7.57
CA GLY A 162 -6.11 7.18 -6.66
C GLY A 162 -5.43 6.97 -5.30
N ALA A 163 -4.92 5.78 -4.99
CA ALA A 163 -4.10 5.58 -3.79
C ALA A 163 -2.85 6.48 -3.80
N ARG A 164 -2.40 6.87 -2.60
CA ARG A 164 -1.11 7.52 -2.40
C ARG A 164 -0.04 6.47 -2.14
N LEU A 165 0.87 6.34 -3.08
CA LEU A 165 1.93 5.35 -3.04
C LEU A 165 3.24 5.97 -2.56
N LEU A 166 3.89 5.33 -1.59
CA LEU A 166 5.28 5.59 -1.23
C LEU A 166 6.10 4.34 -1.50
N VAL A 167 7.21 4.48 -2.21
CA VAL A 167 8.12 3.38 -2.53
C VAL A 167 9.51 3.72 -2.02
N THR A 168 10.15 2.82 -1.28
CA THR A 168 11.58 2.92 -0.97
C THR A 168 12.38 1.94 -1.83
N SER A 169 13.57 2.35 -2.26
CA SER A 169 14.49 1.57 -3.10
C SER A 169 15.93 1.99 -2.88
#